data_AF-A0A9P8UN86-F1
#
_entry.id   AF-A0A9P8UN86-F1
#
_cell.length_a   1.000
_cell.length_b   1.000
_cell.length_c   1.000
_cell.angle_alpha   90.00
_cell.angle_beta   90.00
_cell.angle_gamma   90.00
#
_symmetry.space_group_name_H-M   'P 1'
#
loop_
_entity.id
_entity.type
_entity.pdbx_description
1 polymer ?
#
loop_
_entity_poly.entity_id
_entity_poly.type
_entity_poly.pdbx_seq_one_letter_code
_entity_poly.pdbx_strand_id
1 'polypeptide(L)'
;MASRPSKKLHYSSSSSTSSDSDASSSSFYRHSMDSVTRPVASVEVLRCLRCARSVETTSTDDPATQGMVRIGHNIYYCTRCAKMVGYK
;
A
#
# COMPACT_ATOMS: atom_id res chain seq x y z
N MET A 1 -23.29 -5.17 -38.83
CA MET A 1 -23.86 -3.81 -38.79
C MET A 1 -23.59 -3.23 -37.40
N ALA A 2 -22.87 -2.11 -37.35
CA ALA A 2 -22.56 -1.41 -36.10
C ALA A 2 -23.81 -0.74 -35.53
N SER A 3 -23.92 -0.67 -34.20
CA SER A 3 -24.65 0.39 -33.50
C SER A 3 -24.19 0.48 -32.05
N ARG A 4 -23.57 1.61 -31.72
CA ARG A 4 -23.03 1.98 -30.41
C ARG A 4 -23.91 3.11 -29.87
N PRO A 5 -24.51 3.01 -28.67
CA PRO A 5 -25.12 4.17 -28.04
C PRO A 5 -24.06 4.99 -27.31
N SER A 6 -24.08 6.29 -27.54
CA SER A 6 -23.18 7.28 -26.97
C SER A 6 -23.84 7.99 -25.77
N LYS A 7 -23.05 8.16 -24.70
CA LYS A 7 -23.02 9.28 -23.73
C LYS A 7 -24.28 9.55 -22.88
N LYS A 8 -24.11 9.58 -21.55
CA LYS A 8 -24.36 10.77 -20.72
C LYS A 8 -23.44 10.76 -19.48
N LEU A 9 -22.37 11.54 -19.55
CA LEU A 9 -21.64 12.03 -18.37
C LEU A 9 -22.54 13.05 -17.69
N HIS A 10 -22.99 12.78 -16.48
CA HIS A 10 -23.54 13.80 -15.59
C HIS A 10 -22.39 14.31 -14.71
N TYR A 11 -21.66 15.29 -15.24
CA TYR A 11 -20.76 16.14 -14.47
C TYR A 11 -21.60 17.32 -13.97
N SER A 12 -21.99 17.27 -12.70
CA SER A 12 -22.64 18.41 -12.05
C SER A 12 -21.57 19.33 -11.49
N SER A 13 -21.44 20.51 -12.07
CA SER A 13 -20.64 21.63 -11.56
C SER A 13 -21.53 22.57 -10.75
N SER A 14 -21.11 22.86 -9.51
CA SER A 14 -21.43 24.05 -8.71
C SER A 14 -20.80 23.80 -7.34
N SER A 15 -20.01 24.66 -6.72
CA SER A 15 -19.75 26.08 -6.87
C SER A 15 -18.48 26.39 -6.07
N SER A 16 -17.66 27.30 -6.59
CA SER A 16 -16.46 27.84 -5.96
C SER A 16 -16.78 28.64 -4.69
N THR A 17 -16.12 28.30 -3.58
CA THR A 17 -15.98 29.19 -2.41
C THR A 17 -14.51 29.52 -2.24
N SER A 18 -14.14 30.73 -2.65
CA SER A 18 -12.87 31.39 -2.32
C SER A 18 -12.91 31.82 -0.85
N SER A 19 -11.98 31.32 -0.06
CA SER A 19 -11.73 31.82 1.29
C SER A 19 -10.26 32.17 1.39
N ASP A 20 -9.96 33.45 1.13
CA ASP A 20 -8.68 34.07 1.42
C ASP A 20 -8.66 34.40 2.92
N SER A 21 -7.77 33.74 3.65
CA SER A 21 -7.47 34.08 5.03
C SER A 21 -5.97 34.33 5.15
N ASP A 22 -5.59 35.59 4.96
CA ASP A 22 -4.31 36.12 5.42
C ASP A 22 -4.35 36.24 6.95
N ALA A 23 -3.52 35.45 7.63
CA ALA A 23 -3.26 35.62 9.06
C ALA A 23 -1.80 35.33 9.37
N SER A 24 -1.01 36.42 9.33
CA SER A 24 0.09 36.77 10.22
C SER A 24 1.12 35.69 10.58
N SER A 25 2.34 35.94 10.08
CA SER A 25 3.61 35.33 10.48
C SER A 25 3.88 35.44 11.99
N SER A 26 3.35 34.51 12.77
CA SER A 26 3.91 34.19 14.08
C SER A 26 4.94 33.10 13.87
N SER A 27 6.22 33.46 13.98
CA SER A 27 7.37 32.56 14.01
C SER A 27 7.28 31.66 15.25
N PHE A 28 6.37 30.70 15.22
CA PHE A 28 6.45 29.56 16.10
C PHE A 28 7.67 28.78 15.65
N TYR A 29 8.67 28.69 16.52
CA TYR A 29 9.69 27.66 16.46
C TYR A 29 8.95 26.33 16.27
N ARG A 30 8.83 25.88 15.02
CA ARG A 30 8.42 24.52 14.73
C ARG A 30 9.57 23.71 15.29
N HIS A 31 9.39 23.20 16.51
CA HIS A 31 10.17 22.08 16.99
C HIS A 31 10.07 21.04 15.89
N SER A 32 11.15 20.92 15.14
CA SER A 32 11.31 19.95 14.09
C SER A 32 11.28 18.60 14.81
N MET A 33 10.11 18.02 14.96
CA MET A 33 9.92 16.61 15.28
C MET A 33 10.33 15.79 14.04
N ASP A 34 11.48 16.11 13.44
CA ASP A 34 12.07 15.42 12.30
C ASP A 34 12.91 14.23 12.76
N SER A 35 12.86 13.90 14.04
CA SER A 35 13.10 12.54 14.50
C SER A 35 11.76 11.82 14.58
N VAL A 36 11.13 11.57 13.43
CA VAL A 36 10.13 10.50 13.34
C VAL A 36 10.90 9.22 13.59
N THR A 37 10.99 8.82 14.86
CA THR A 37 11.41 7.49 15.25
C THR A 37 10.43 6.53 14.61
N ARG A 38 10.76 6.06 13.40
CA ARG A 38 9.99 5.00 12.75
C ARG A 38 9.87 3.87 13.77
N PRO A 39 8.67 3.31 13.98
CA PRO A 39 8.51 2.18 14.87
C PRO A 39 9.53 1.11 14.47
N VAL A 40 10.17 0.50 15.47
CA VAL A 40 11.25 -0.49 15.30
C VAL A 40 10.82 -1.64 14.39
N ALA A 41 9.52 -1.87 14.28
CA ALA A 41 8.91 -2.87 13.42
C ALA A 41 7.72 -2.28 12.65
N SER A 42 7.58 -2.62 11.37
CA SER A 42 6.43 -2.26 10.53
C SER A 42 5.65 -3.50 10.11
N VAL A 43 4.34 -3.37 9.97
CA VAL A 43 3.48 -4.44 9.43
C VAL A 43 3.54 -4.42 7.91
N GLU A 44 3.75 -5.59 7.33
CA GLU A 44 3.83 -5.85 5.90
C GLU A 44 2.87 -6.98 5.54
N VAL A 45 2.31 -6.93 4.32
CA VAL A 45 1.40 -7.98 3.83
C VAL A 45 2.09 -8.75 2.71
N LEU A 46 2.46 -9.99 2.98
CA LEU A 46 3.02 -10.88 1.98
C LEU A 46 1.90 -11.59 1.23
N ARG A 47 2.00 -11.67 -0.11
CA ARG A 47 1.03 -12.39 -0.94
C ARG A 47 1.71 -13.44 -1.79
N CYS A 48 1.14 -14.63 -1.82
CA CYS A 48 1.59 -15.70 -2.71
C CYS A 48 1.22 -15.33 -4.14
N LEU A 49 2.21 -15.14 -5.02
CA LEU A 49 1.95 -14.76 -6.42
C LEU A 49 1.24 -15.84 -7.24
N ARG A 50 1.17 -17.08 -6.75
CA ARG A 50 0.51 -18.20 -7.46
C ARG A 50 -0.94 -18.42 -7.03
N CYS A 51 -1.25 -18.33 -5.74
CA CYS A 51 -2.59 -18.63 -5.21
C CYS A 51 -3.23 -17.45 -4.47
N ALA A 52 -2.63 -16.26 -4.52
CA ALA A 52 -3.10 -15.02 -3.88
C ALA A 52 -3.30 -15.06 -2.35
N ARG A 53 -2.90 -16.16 -1.67
CA ARG A 53 -2.93 -16.26 -0.20
C ARG A 53 -2.11 -15.13 0.41
N SER A 54 -2.71 -14.34 1.29
CA SER A 54 -2.03 -13.28 2.02
C SER A 54 -1.73 -13.68 3.46
N VAL A 55 -0.64 -13.17 4.01
CA VAL A 55 -0.32 -13.24 5.43
C VAL A 55 0.27 -11.91 5.87
N GLU A 56 -0.04 -11.49 7.10
CA GLU A 56 0.51 -10.29 7.72
C GLU A 56 1.77 -10.66 8.52
N THR A 57 2.89 -10.04 8.17
CA THR A 57 4.20 -10.17 8.83
C THR A 57 4.60 -8.84 9.43
N THR A 58 5.37 -8.85 10.49
CA THR A 58 6.15 -7.68 10.90
C THR A 58 7.51 -7.72 10.23
N SER A 59 8.15 -6.57 9.99
CA SER A 59 9.47 -6.47 9.34
C SER A 59 10.60 -7.26 10.03
N THR A 60 10.38 -7.69 11.27
CA THR A 60 11.31 -8.53 12.06
C THR A 60 10.98 -10.02 12.02
N ASP A 61 9.82 -10.41 11.47
CA ASP A 61 9.39 -11.81 11.39
C ASP A 61 10.08 -12.53 10.23
N ASP A 62 10.42 -13.81 10.44
CA ASP A 62 10.87 -14.68 9.35
C ASP A 62 9.66 -15.17 8.55
N PRO A 63 9.55 -14.87 7.24
CA PRO A 63 8.43 -15.30 6.41
C PRO A 63 8.25 -16.83 6.39
N ALA A 64 9.30 -17.61 6.60
CA ALA A 64 9.22 -19.08 6.62
C ALA A 64 8.36 -19.58 7.78
N THR A 65 8.39 -18.91 8.94
CA THR A 65 7.57 -19.26 10.12
C THR A 65 6.08 -19.12 9.85
N GLN A 66 5.71 -18.22 8.93
CA GLN A 66 4.34 -17.99 8.49
C GLN A 66 3.94 -18.80 7.23
N GLY A 67 4.75 -19.79 6.86
CA GLY A 67 4.50 -20.65 5.71
C GLY A 67 4.61 -19.92 4.36
N MET A 68 5.45 -18.89 4.29
CA MET A 68 5.79 -18.16 3.07
C MET A 68 7.26 -18.41 2.72
N VAL A 69 7.53 -18.67 1.44
CA VAL A 69 8.85 -18.94 0.89
C VAL A 69 9.23 -17.77 0.00
N ARG A 70 10.34 -17.10 0.33
CA ARG A 70 10.88 -16.00 -0.45
C ARG A 70 11.71 -16.57 -1.60
N ILE A 71 11.29 -16.31 -2.83
CA ILE A 71 11.99 -16.77 -4.04
C ILE A 71 12.76 -15.66 -4.76
N GLY A 72 12.59 -14.41 -4.30
CA GLY A 72 13.27 -13.23 -4.83
C GLY A 72 12.97 -11.99 -3.98
N HIS A 73 13.45 -10.83 -4.42
CA HIS A 73 13.18 -9.57 -3.73
C HIS A 73 11.70 -9.20 -3.84
N ASN A 74 10.98 -9.17 -2.72
CA ASN A 74 9.53 -8.98 -2.65
C ASN A 74 8.69 -10.00 -3.45
N ILE A 75 9.24 -11.20 -3.73
CA ILE A 75 8.53 -12.28 -4.42
C ILE A 75 8.38 -13.46 -3.46
N TYR A 76 7.12 -13.81 -3.17
CA TYR A 76 6.78 -14.86 -2.20
C TYR A 76 5.79 -15.87 -2.78
N TYR A 77 5.97 -17.13 -2.38
CA TYR A 77 5.00 -18.20 -2.55
C TYR A 77 4.62 -18.79 -1.19
N CYS A 78 3.38 -19.27 -1.03
CA CYS A 78 3.09 -20.11 0.13
C CYS A 78 3.83 -21.45 0.02
N THR A 79 4.08 -22.12 1.15
CA THR A 79 4.78 -23.41 1.18
C THR A 79 4.23 -24.43 0.19
N ARG A 80 2.91 -24.49 0.01
CA ARG A 80 2.27 -25.39 -0.97
C ARG A 80 2.67 -25.03 -2.41
N CYS A 81 2.62 -23.75 -2.76
CA CYS A 81 2.97 -23.28 -4.10
C CYS A 81 4.45 -23.43 -4.39
N ALA A 82 5.32 -23.12 -3.42
CA ALA A 82 6.76 -23.31 -3.55
C ALA A 82 7.11 -24.77 -3.87
N LYS A 83 6.53 -25.73 -3.15
CA LYS A 83 6.72 -27.17 -3.42
C LYS A 83 6.25 -27.59 -4.81
N MET A 84 5.10 -27.08 -5.28
CA MET A 84 4.57 -27.41 -6.61
C MET A 84 5.48 -26.97 -7.76
N VAL A 85 6.30 -25.93 -7.56
CA VAL A 85 7.26 -25.43 -8.56
C VAL A 85 8.71 -25.78 -8.27
N GLY A 86 8.98 -26.56 -7.21
CA GLY A 86 10.33 -27.04 -6.90
C GLY A 86 11.21 -26.08 -6.08
N TYR A 87 10.63 -25.05 -5.45
CA TYR A 87 11.34 -24.23 -4.45
C TYR A 87 11.27 -24.89 -3.07
N LYS A 88 12.37 -24.82 -2.32
CA LYS A 88 12.52 -25.36 -0.95
C LYS A 88 12.42 -24.25 0.08
#